data_AF-A0A323UF98-F1
#
_entry.id   AF-A0A323UF98-F1
#
_cell.length_a   1.000
_cell.length_b   1.000
_cell.length_c   1.000
_cell.angle_alpha   90.00
_cell.angle_beta   90.00
_cell.angle_gamma   90.00
#
_symmetry.space_group_name_H-M   'P 1'
#
loop_
_entity.id
_entity.type
_entity.pdbx_description
1 polymer ?
#
loop_
_entity_poly.entity_id
_entity_poly.type
_entity_poly.pdbx_seq_one_letter_code
_entity_poly.pdbx_strand_id
1 'polypeptide(L)'
;MSEASVLNAAHPAAPPLRWSVPRPVLAIAAALIAAAAAVLTAPDAATAALAQRDTELVLLLRFMAGVKAVLAFAALGAVVWRLGYPAAPLLSAAYVLAPALMVAAPLLIWQIAPTALGAGLFHGGLALLLLALFADRGQASELVRRTLLVRHSA
;
A
#
# COMPACT_ATOMS: atom_id res chain seq x y z
N MET A 1 7.27 -21.62 62.34
CA MET A 1 6.42 -22.26 61.31
C MET A 1 5.09 -21.51 61.36
N SER A 2 4.66 -20.69 60.40
CA SER A 2 4.72 -20.83 58.95
C SER A 2 4.58 -19.45 58.29
N GLU A 3 5.65 -18.94 57.67
CA GLU A 3 5.66 -17.74 56.81
C GLU A 3 5.36 -18.11 55.34
N ALA A 4 4.40 -19.01 55.09
CA ALA A 4 4.15 -19.54 53.75
C ALA A 4 2.94 -18.91 53.03
N SER A 5 2.38 -17.80 53.54
CA SER A 5 1.10 -17.26 53.03
C SER A 5 1.21 -15.95 52.23
N VAL A 6 2.41 -15.53 51.80
CA VAL A 6 2.58 -14.18 51.18
C VAL A 6 3.00 -14.22 49.70
N LEU A 7 3.18 -15.39 49.08
CA LEU A 7 3.62 -15.47 47.68
C LEU A 7 2.59 -16.12 46.75
N ASN A 8 1.32 -15.73 46.88
CA ASN A 8 0.39 -15.84 45.75
C ASN A 8 0.15 -14.45 45.15
N ALA A 9 1.26 -13.79 44.79
CA ALA A 9 1.22 -12.66 43.89
C ALA A 9 0.76 -13.22 42.53
N ALA A 10 -0.54 -13.19 42.30
CA ALA A 10 -1.13 -13.38 40.99
C ALA A 10 -0.45 -12.38 40.06
N HIS A 11 0.54 -12.86 39.31
CA HIS A 11 1.15 -12.10 38.22
C HIS A 11 -0.02 -11.70 37.32
N PRO A 12 -0.32 -10.40 37.13
CA PRO A 12 -1.33 -10.02 36.16
C PRO A 12 -0.86 -10.58 34.83
N ALA A 13 -1.57 -11.61 34.34
CA ALA A 13 -1.31 -12.20 33.04
C ALA A 13 -1.30 -11.04 32.04
N ALA A 14 -0.15 -10.79 31.43
CA ALA A 14 -0.01 -9.73 30.44
C ALA A 14 -1.16 -9.89 29.43
N PRO A 15 -1.96 -8.85 29.17
CA PRO A 15 -3.08 -8.96 28.24
C PRO A 15 -2.53 -9.50 26.92
N PRO A 16 -3.20 -10.50 26.28
CA PRO A 16 -2.73 -11.00 25.01
C PRO A 16 -2.63 -9.81 24.06
N LEU A 17 -1.45 -9.62 23.48
CA LEU A 17 -1.23 -8.68 22.38
C LEU A 17 -2.17 -9.12 21.25
N ARG A 18 -3.40 -8.62 21.26
CA ARG A 18 -4.30 -8.71 20.13
C ARG A 18 -3.75 -7.73 19.11
N TRP A 19 -2.96 -8.25 18.19
CA TRP A 19 -2.63 -7.56 16.95
C TRP A 19 -3.94 -7.36 16.20
N SER A 20 -4.65 -6.29 16.54
CA SER A 20 -5.86 -5.90 15.82
C SER A 20 -5.38 -5.32 14.50
N VAL A 21 -5.31 -6.17 13.47
CA VAL A 21 -4.98 -5.72 12.12
C VAL A 21 -6.03 -4.69 11.74
N PRO A 22 -5.64 -3.42 11.54
CA PRO A 22 -6.62 -2.39 11.23
C PRO A 22 -7.25 -2.75 9.88
N ARG A 23 -8.58 -2.64 9.76
CA ARG A 23 -9.36 -2.88 8.53
C ARG A 23 -8.69 -2.40 7.23
N PRO A 24 -8.03 -1.23 7.15
CA PRO A 24 -7.30 -0.81 5.95
C PRO A 24 -6.17 -1.78 5.53
N VAL A 25 -5.44 -2.38 6.47
CA VAL A 25 -4.35 -3.33 6.15
C VAL A 25 -4.92 -4.61 5.53
N LEU A 26 -6.07 -5.08 6.00
CA LEU A 26 -6.79 -6.20 5.39
C LEU A 26 -7.25 -5.88 3.96
N ALA A 27 -7.77 -4.66 3.73
CA ALA A 27 -8.19 -4.22 2.40
C ALA A 27 -7.02 -4.12 1.42
N ILE A 28 -5.89 -3.57 1.88
CA ILE A 28 -4.64 -3.55 1.11
C ILE A 28 -4.18 -4.96 0.79
N ALA A 29 -4.10 -5.84 1.79
CA ALA A 29 -3.68 -7.22 1.59
C ALA A 29 -4.58 -7.94 0.59
N ALA A 30 -5.91 -7.79 0.71
CA ALA A 30 -6.86 -8.36 -0.25
C ALA A 30 -6.67 -7.79 -1.67
N ALA A 31 -6.45 -6.48 -1.82
CA ALA A 31 -6.19 -5.85 -3.10
C ALA A 31 -4.88 -6.35 -3.74
N LEU A 32 -3.82 -6.50 -2.94
CA LEU A 32 -2.55 -7.05 -3.39
C LEU A 32 -2.68 -8.52 -3.81
N ILE A 33 -3.42 -9.33 -3.06
CA ILE A 33 -3.68 -10.73 -3.40
C ILE A 33 -4.47 -10.84 -4.70
N ALA A 34 -5.54 -10.05 -4.86
CA ALA A 34 -6.33 -10.02 -6.08
C ALA A 34 -5.50 -9.57 -7.30
N ALA A 35 -4.66 -8.56 -7.14
CA ALA A 35 -3.74 -8.11 -8.17
C ALA A 35 -2.74 -9.21 -8.56
N ALA A 36 -2.12 -9.88 -7.58
CA ALA A 36 -1.20 -10.99 -7.84
C ALA A 36 -1.90 -12.16 -8.55
N ALA A 37 -3.10 -12.55 -8.12
CA ALA A 37 -3.88 -13.62 -8.74
C ALA A 37 -4.22 -13.33 -10.20
N ALA A 38 -4.63 -12.09 -10.51
CA ALA A 38 -4.92 -11.67 -11.89
C ALA A 38 -3.69 -11.79 -12.81
N VAL A 39 -2.50 -11.43 -12.30
CA VAL A 39 -1.25 -11.53 -13.06
C VAL A 39 -0.84 -12.99 -13.29
N LEU A 40 -1.02 -13.88 -12.31
CA LEU A 40 -0.67 -15.30 -12.44
C LEU A 40 -1.53 -16.07 -13.46
N THR A 41 -2.70 -15.52 -13.84
CA THR A 41 -3.59 -16.12 -14.85
C THR A 41 -3.36 -15.61 -16.28
N ALA A 42 -2.44 -14.66 -16.48
CA ALA A 42 -2.18 -14.10 -17.80
C ALA A 42 -1.39 -15.09 -18.69
N PRO A 43 -1.78 -15.30 -19.96
CA PRO A 43 -1.16 -16.29 -20.84
C PRO A 43 0.28 -15.93 -21.22
N ASP A 44 1.18 -16.91 -21.10
CA ASP A 44 2.64 -16.77 -21.11
C ASP A 44 3.30 -16.89 -22.51
N ALA A 45 2.51 -16.96 -23.58
CA ALA A 45 3.00 -17.27 -24.93
C ALA A 45 3.81 -16.14 -25.59
N ALA A 46 3.52 -14.87 -25.25
CA ALA A 46 4.22 -13.70 -25.80
C ALA A 46 5.60 -13.47 -25.15
N THR A 47 5.72 -13.84 -23.88
CA THR A 47 6.91 -13.73 -23.02
C THR A 47 8.10 -14.51 -23.59
N ALA A 48 7.85 -15.75 -24.02
CA ALA A 48 8.88 -16.66 -24.52
C ALA A 48 9.47 -16.20 -25.85
N ALA A 49 8.65 -15.62 -26.74
CA ALA A 49 9.07 -15.16 -28.06
C ALA A 49 9.94 -13.88 -27.99
N LEU A 50 9.66 -12.96 -27.06
CA LEU A 50 10.46 -11.75 -26.87
C LEU A 50 11.82 -12.06 -26.22
N ALA A 51 11.83 -12.97 -25.23
CA ALA A 51 13.05 -13.38 -24.55
C ALA A 51 14.08 -14.07 -25.45
N GLN A 52 13.63 -14.69 -26.55
CA GLN A 52 14.51 -15.29 -27.56
C GLN A 52 15.10 -14.27 -28.55
N ARG A 53 14.55 -13.06 -28.65
CA ARG A 53 14.97 -12.06 -29.66
C ARG A 53 15.87 -10.95 -29.12
N ASP A 54 15.72 -10.54 -27.86
CA ASP A 54 16.44 -9.38 -27.33
C ASP A 54 16.69 -9.48 -25.82
N THR A 55 17.83 -10.07 -25.45
CA THR A 55 18.24 -10.27 -24.05
C THR A 55 18.48 -8.94 -23.31
N GLU A 56 18.99 -7.92 -24.00
CA GLU A 56 19.28 -6.62 -23.40
C GLU A 56 17.97 -5.90 -23.02
N LEU A 57 16.97 -5.95 -23.91
CA LEU A 57 15.64 -5.42 -23.63
C LEU A 57 15.00 -6.12 -22.41
N VAL A 58 15.13 -7.44 -22.29
CA VAL A 58 14.61 -8.17 -21.13
C VAL A 58 15.28 -7.74 -19.83
N LEU A 59 16.61 -7.56 -19.83
CA LEU A 59 17.35 -7.07 -18.66
C LEU A 59 16.90 -5.65 -18.28
N LEU A 60 16.75 -4.77 -19.26
CA LEU A 60 16.26 -3.40 -19.05
C LEU A 60 14.85 -3.39 -18.46
N LEU A 61 13.93 -4.21 -18.99
CA LEU A 61 12.55 -4.29 -18.48
C LEU A 61 12.51 -4.83 -17.05
N ARG A 62 13.33 -5.83 -16.71
CA ARG A 62 13.43 -6.37 -15.35
C ARG A 62 14.04 -5.36 -14.37
N PHE A 63 15.06 -4.62 -14.79
CA PHE A 63 15.62 -3.53 -14.00
C PHE A 63 14.56 -2.45 -13.71
N MET A 64 13.84 -2.02 -14.76
CA MET A 64 12.74 -1.06 -14.64
C MET A 64 11.62 -1.55 -13.73
N ALA A 65 11.24 -2.83 -13.84
CA ALA A 65 10.29 -3.46 -12.93
C ALA A 65 10.78 -3.42 -11.48
N GLY A 66 12.07 -3.71 -11.24
CA GLY A 66 12.69 -3.61 -9.91
C GLY A 66 12.60 -2.20 -9.33
N VAL A 67 12.97 -1.17 -10.09
CA VAL A 67 12.85 0.24 -9.66
C VAL A 67 11.40 0.60 -9.34
N LYS A 68 10.44 0.21 -10.20
CA LYS A 68 9.01 0.45 -9.97
C LYS A 68 8.50 -0.28 -8.73
N ALA A 69 8.99 -1.48 -8.44
CA ALA A 69 8.63 -2.22 -7.22
C ALA A 69 9.08 -1.46 -5.96
N VAL A 70 10.31 -0.94 -5.93
CA VAL A 70 10.81 -0.13 -4.81
C VAL A 70 9.92 1.09 -4.58
N LEU A 71 9.56 1.81 -5.65
CA LEU A 71 8.68 2.97 -5.56
C LEU A 71 7.27 2.59 -5.08
N ALA A 72 6.72 1.47 -5.57
CA ALA A 72 5.41 0.97 -5.15
C ALA A 72 5.38 0.61 -3.67
N PHE A 73 6.44 -0.04 -3.15
CA PHE A 73 6.56 -0.35 -1.72
C PHE A 73 6.74 0.90 -0.85
N ALA A 74 7.50 1.89 -1.32
CA ALA A 74 7.62 3.17 -0.62
C ALA A 74 6.26 3.89 -0.54
N ALA A 75 5.51 3.93 -1.65
CA ALA A 75 4.16 4.47 -1.70
C ALA A 75 3.21 3.71 -0.77
N LEU A 76 3.28 2.38 -0.75
CA LEU A 76 2.48 1.55 0.15
C LEU A 76 2.78 1.83 1.62
N GLY A 77 4.05 1.93 2.00
CA GLY A 77 4.46 2.28 3.36
C GLY A 77 3.93 3.65 3.78
N ALA A 78 4.03 4.65 2.90
CA ALA A 78 3.48 5.98 3.13
C ALA A 78 1.95 5.96 3.30
N VAL A 79 1.24 5.19 2.48
CA VAL A 79 -0.22 4.99 2.59
C VAL A 79 -0.60 4.32 3.91
N VAL A 80 0.09 3.24 4.29
CA VAL A 80 -0.18 2.51 5.54
C VAL A 80 0.00 3.45 6.73
N TRP A 81 1.07 4.24 6.73
CA TRP A 81 1.28 5.28 7.73
C TRP A 81 0.14 6.32 7.72
N ARG A 82 -0.27 6.82 6.54
CA ARG A 82 -1.33 7.81 6.41
C ARG A 82 -2.70 7.31 6.88
N LEU A 83 -3.05 6.07 6.57
CA LEU A 83 -4.33 5.45 6.98
C LEU A 83 -4.42 5.16 8.49
N GLY A 84 -3.35 5.41 9.25
CA GLY A 84 -3.39 5.51 10.70
C GLY A 84 -4.14 6.73 11.23
N TYR A 85 -4.49 7.68 10.36
CA TYR A 85 -5.24 8.90 10.67
C TYR A 85 -6.62 8.89 10.02
N PRO A 86 -7.62 9.59 10.58
CA PRO A 86 -8.95 9.67 9.99
C PRO A 86 -8.91 10.37 8.62
N ALA A 87 -9.49 9.72 7.62
CA ALA A 87 -9.65 10.25 6.27
C ALA A 87 -11.07 9.96 5.77
N ALA A 88 -11.57 10.79 4.85
CA ALA A 88 -12.86 10.52 4.22
C ALA A 88 -12.87 9.13 3.52
N PRO A 89 -14.01 8.44 3.45
CA PRO A 89 -14.09 7.09 2.87
C PRO A 89 -13.56 7.02 1.43
N LEU A 90 -13.86 8.04 0.62
CA LEU A 90 -13.39 8.13 -0.77
C LEU A 90 -11.86 8.27 -0.86
N LEU A 91 -11.25 9.08 0.03
CA LEU A 91 -9.79 9.19 0.11
C LEU A 91 -9.16 7.89 0.59
N SER A 92 -9.77 7.22 1.57
CA SER A 92 -9.32 5.90 2.03
C SER A 92 -9.32 4.88 0.90
N ALA A 93 -10.38 4.85 0.08
CA ALA A 93 -10.45 3.99 -1.10
C ALA A 93 -9.37 4.32 -2.13
N ALA A 94 -9.15 5.61 -2.43
CA ALA A 94 -8.10 6.05 -3.34
C ALA A 94 -6.70 5.67 -2.84
N TYR A 95 -6.45 5.83 -1.53
CA TYR A 95 -5.20 5.44 -0.89
C TYR A 95 -4.97 3.93 -0.90
N VAL A 96 -6.00 3.09 -0.87
CA VAL A 96 -5.84 1.64 -1.02
C VAL A 96 -5.61 1.26 -2.49
N LEU A 97 -6.37 1.85 -3.40
CA LEU A 97 -6.34 1.50 -4.82
C LEU A 97 -5.02 1.91 -5.50
N ALA A 98 -4.51 3.11 -5.20
CA ALA A 98 -3.30 3.63 -5.82
C ALA A 98 -2.06 2.71 -5.66
N PRO A 99 -1.63 2.32 -4.45
CA PRO A 99 -0.50 1.42 -4.27
C PRO A 99 -0.80 0.02 -4.80
N ALA A 100 -2.05 -0.45 -4.79
CA ALA A 100 -2.40 -1.74 -5.40
C ALA A 100 -2.13 -1.75 -6.91
N LEU A 101 -2.50 -0.68 -7.62
CA LEU A 101 -2.17 -0.50 -9.04
C LEU A 101 -0.66 -0.42 -9.27
N MET A 102 0.04 0.34 -8.42
CA MET A 102 1.49 0.49 -8.51
C MET A 102 2.25 -0.83 -8.25
N VAL A 103 1.75 -1.72 -7.39
CA VAL A 103 2.35 -3.04 -7.12
C VAL A 103 1.99 -4.06 -8.21
N ALA A 104 0.80 -3.97 -8.81
CA ALA A 104 0.41 -4.83 -9.94
C ALA A 104 1.32 -4.62 -11.17
N ALA A 105 1.73 -3.38 -11.40
CA ALA A 105 2.55 -2.99 -12.55
C ALA A 105 3.91 -3.73 -12.68
N PRO A 106 4.80 -3.74 -11.67
CA PRO A 106 6.07 -4.44 -11.76
C PRO A 106 5.90 -5.95 -11.93
N LEU A 107 4.85 -6.56 -11.39
CA LEU A 107 4.54 -7.98 -11.62
C LEU A 107 4.27 -8.26 -13.11
N LEU A 108 3.48 -7.41 -13.77
CA LEU A 108 3.21 -7.50 -15.21
C LEU A 108 4.46 -7.26 -16.06
N ILE A 109 5.26 -6.25 -15.72
CA ILE A 109 6.49 -5.94 -16.46
C ILE A 109 7.54 -7.04 -16.28
N TRP A 110 7.61 -7.64 -15.08
CA TRP A 110 8.52 -8.74 -14.78
C TRP A 110 8.23 -9.99 -15.59
N GLN A 111 6.94 -10.27 -15.83
CA GLN A 111 6.48 -11.32 -16.73
C GLN A 111 6.64 -10.97 -18.21
N ILE A 112 7.22 -9.81 -18.57
CA ILE A 112 7.31 -9.33 -19.97
C ILE A 112 5.91 -9.35 -20.65
N ALA A 113 4.85 -9.26 -19.85
CA ALA A 113 3.48 -9.10 -20.28
C ALA A 113 3.32 -7.69 -20.89
N PRO A 114 2.18 -7.29 -21.51
CA PRO A 114 2.11 -6.05 -22.27
C PRO A 114 2.58 -4.85 -21.45
N THR A 115 3.80 -4.37 -21.77
CA THR A 115 4.54 -3.37 -21.00
C THR A 115 3.79 -2.04 -20.91
N ALA A 116 2.97 -1.75 -21.92
CA ALA A 116 2.05 -0.62 -21.94
C ALA A 116 1.01 -0.68 -20.81
N LEU A 117 0.43 -1.85 -20.53
CA LEU A 117 -0.50 -2.00 -19.41
C LEU A 117 0.22 -1.85 -18.07
N GLY A 118 1.40 -2.46 -17.93
CA GLY A 118 2.24 -2.29 -16.73
C GLY A 118 2.60 -0.82 -16.48
N ALA A 119 3.01 -0.09 -17.51
CA ALA A 119 3.27 1.35 -17.42
C ALA A 119 2.00 2.13 -17.05
N GLY A 120 0.87 1.86 -17.71
CA GLY A 120 -0.41 2.51 -17.45
C GLY A 120 -0.87 2.32 -16.00
N LEU A 121 -0.77 1.11 -15.47
CA LEU A 121 -1.11 0.82 -14.06
C LEU A 121 -0.20 1.57 -13.10
N PHE A 122 1.12 1.60 -13.35
CA PHE A 122 2.05 2.32 -12.48
C PHE A 122 1.78 3.83 -12.47
N HIS A 123 1.68 4.44 -13.65
CA HIS A 123 1.50 5.88 -13.78
C HIS A 123 0.10 6.31 -13.36
N GLY A 124 -0.93 5.52 -13.66
CA GLY A 124 -2.29 5.74 -13.18
C GLY A 124 -2.38 5.64 -11.65
N GLY A 125 -1.76 4.62 -11.05
CA GLY A 125 -1.67 4.48 -9.60
C GLY A 125 -0.93 5.66 -8.95
N LEU A 126 0.21 6.08 -9.52
CA LEU A 126 0.95 7.25 -9.03
C LEU A 126 0.13 8.54 -9.15
N ALA A 127 -0.52 8.78 -10.29
CA ALA A 127 -1.38 9.94 -10.49
C ALA A 127 -2.55 9.96 -9.50
N LEU A 128 -3.18 8.81 -9.26
CA LEU A 128 -4.24 8.66 -8.26
C LEU A 128 -3.73 8.96 -6.84
N LEU A 129 -2.53 8.48 -6.49
CA LEU A 129 -1.91 8.78 -5.19
C LEU A 129 -1.66 10.27 -5.01
N LEU A 130 -1.10 10.93 -6.03
CA LEU A 130 -0.84 12.36 -6.00
C LEU A 130 -2.14 13.18 -5.92
N LEU A 131 -3.19 12.75 -6.63
CA LEU A 131 -4.51 13.38 -6.56
C LEU A 131 -5.15 13.21 -5.17
N ALA A 132 -5.04 12.02 -4.58
CA ALA A 132 -5.49 11.77 -3.21
C ALA A 132 -4.76 12.68 -2.23
N LEU A 133 -3.43 12.77 -2.31
CA LEU A 133 -2.62 13.64 -1.45
C LEU A 133 -3.00 15.12 -1.61
N PHE A 134 -3.24 15.58 -2.84
CA PHE A 134 -3.67 16.94 -3.11
C PHE A 134 -5.03 17.26 -2.49
N ALA A 135 -6.01 16.38 -2.66
CA ALA A 135 -7.34 16.53 -2.09
C ALA A 135 -7.31 16.48 -0.55
N ASP A 136 -6.45 15.64 0.02
CA ASP A 136 -6.30 15.48 1.46
C ASP A 136 -5.65 16.70 2.14
N ARG A 137 -4.76 17.42 1.43
CA ARG A 137 -4.22 18.72 1.87
C ARG A 137 -5.34 19.72 2.21
N GLY A 138 -6.43 19.68 1.45
CA GLY A 138 -7.58 20.57 1.62
C GLY A 138 -8.24 20.36 2.98
N GLN A 139 -8.43 19.10 3.38
CA GLN A 139 -9.04 18.77 4.68
C GLN A 139 -8.14 19.19 5.85
N ALA A 140 -6.84 18.97 5.74
CA ALA A 140 -5.89 19.41 6.76
C ALA A 140 -5.90 20.94 6.95
N SER A 141 -5.90 21.69 5.84
CA SER A 141 -5.93 23.16 5.85
C SER A 141 -7.21 23.70 6.49
N GLU A 142 -8.35 23.08 6.20
CA GLU A 142 -9.65 23.48 6.75
C GLU A 142 -9.76 23.20 8.25
N LEU A 143 -9.24 22.06 8.72
CA LEU A 143 -9.18 21.75 10.15
C LEU A 143 -8.34 22.77 10.92
N VAL A 144 -7.15 23.11 10.42
CA VAL A 144 -6.27 24.12 11.04
C VAL A 144 -6.97 25.48 11.10
N ARG A 145 -7.63 25.91 10.01
CA ARG A 145 -8.38 27.17 9.95
C ARG A 145 -9.47 27.22 11.03
N ARG A 146 -10.25 26.14 11.18
CA ARG A 146 -11.32 26.07 12.19
C ARG A 146 -10.77 26.16 13.62
N THR A 147 -9.68 25.46 13.91
CA THR A 147 -9.04 25.50 15.24
C THR A 147 -8.55 26.91 15.59
N LEU A 148 -7.97 27.63 14.62
CA LEU A 148 -7.51 29.01 14.83
C LEU A 148 -8.67 30.00 15.07
N LEU A 149 -9.78 29.86 14.34
CA LEU A 149 -10.96 30.71 14.51
C LEU A 149 -11.62 30.52 15.89
N VAL A 150 -11.73 29.28 16.37
CA VAL A 150 -12.26 28.99 17.72
C VAL A 150 -11.38 29.61 18.80
N ARG A 151 -10.04 29.58 18.64
CA ARG A 151 -9.12 30.14 19.63
C ARG A 151 -9.15 31.68 19.71
N HIS A 152 -9.53 32.36 18.63
CA HIS A 152 -9.67 33.83 18.61
C HIS A 152 -11.01 34.34 19.13
N SER A 153 -11.99 33.45 19.29
CA SER A 153 -13.34 33.79 19.79
C SER A 153 -13.55 33.41 21.26
N ALA A 154 -12.53 32.87 21.92
CA ALA A 154 -12.48 32.56 23.35
C ALA A 154 -11.50 33.52 24.05
#